data_AF-U2JV97-F1
#
_entry.id   AF-U2JV97-F1
#
_cell.length_a   1.000
_cell.length_b   1.000
_cell.length_c   1.000
_cell.angle_alpha   90.00
_cell.angle_beta   90.00
_cell.angle_gamma   90.00
#
_symmetry.space_group_name_H-M   'P 1'
#
loop_
_entity.id
_entity.type
_entity.pdbx_description
1 polymer ?
#
loop_
_entity_poly.entity_id
_entity_poly.type
_entity_poly.pdbx_seq_one_letter_code
_entity_poly.pdbx_strand_id
1 'polypeptide(L)'
;SKKEYILDEKGEKVKLKNGNYKTRKINTTDWNEQDKAEHWRKAWADITNKYLEENSIQEKVDYRSFQRQGIEQIPTIHLGISATQMDKKGIATDRGNINRKIRHQNKILKEIARRIKALMRWIRSLTKDKNNDTSKDKQDDMAIQHHTTKTK
;
A
#
# COMPACT_ATOMS: atom_id res chain seq x y z
N SER A 1 -6.41 -33.53 -5.84
CA SER A 1 -5.14 -33.74 -6.57
C SER A 1 -4.96 -35.23 -6.78
N LYS A 2 -4.39 -35.64 -7.91
CA LYS A 2 -4.26 -37.05 -8.29
C LYS A 2 -2.80 -37.37 -8.56
N LYS A 3 -2.37 -38.56 -8.16
CA LYS A 3 -1.07 -39.14 -8.52
C LYS A 3 -1.20 -39.78 -9.89
N GLU A 4 -0.32 -39.43 -10.82
CA GLU A 4 -0.23 -40.04 -12.14
C GLU A 4 1.18 -40.60 -12.37
N TYR A 5 1.27 -41.81 -12.92
CA TYR A 5 2.54 -42.41 -13.29
C TYR A 5 3.02 -41.81 -14.61
N ILE A 6 4.32 -41.53 -14.70
CA ILE A 6 4.91 -41.07 -15.96
C ILE A 6 5.17 -42.30 -16.83
N LEU A 7 4.60 -42.30 -18.03
CA LEU A 7 4.74 -43.35 -19.02
C LEU A 7 5.83 -42.98 -20.03
N ASP A 8 6.50 -43.98 -20.59
CA ASP A 8 7.42 -43.82 -21.73
C ASP A 8 6.68 -43.85 -23.07
N GLU A 9 7.42 -43.76 -24.18
CA GLU A 9 6.88 -43.78 -25.56
C GLU A 9 6.13 -45.08 -25.90
N LYS A 10 6.31 -46.15 -25.13
CA LYS A 10 5.65 -47.45 -25.30
C LYS A 10 4.47 -47.65 -24.35
N GLY A 11 4.18 -46.67 -23.49
CA GLY A 11 3.10 -46.73 -22.51
C GLY A 11 3.45 -47.47 -21.21
N GLU A 12 4.71 -47.82 -21.00
CA GLU A 12 5.16 -48.49 -19.77
C GLU A 12 5.54 -47.48 -18.68
N LYS A 13 5.38 -47.86 -17.41
CA LYS A 13 5.69 -46.99 -16.26
C LYS A 13 7.20 -46.84 -16.11
N VAL A 14 7.68 -45.61 -16.18
CA VAL A 14 9.11 -45.30 -16.01
C VAL A 14 9.58 -45.63 -14.59
N LYS A 15 10.60 -46.49 -14.46
CA LYS A 15 11.26 -46.80 -13.18
C LYS A 15 12.45 -45.87 -12.92
N LEU A 16 12.63 -45.48 -11.67
CA LEU A 16 13.81 -44.77 -11.18
C LEU A 16 14.91 -45.79 -10.80
N LYS A 17 16.16 -45.32 -10.64
CA LYS A 17 17.32 -46.17 -10.27
C LYS A 17 17.16 -46.93 -8.94
N ASN A 18 16.26 -46.46 -8.09
CA ASN A 18 15.90 -47.04 -6.79
C ASN A 18 14.71 -48.02 -6.85
N GLY A 19 14.26 -48.41 -8.05
CA GLY A 19 13.19 -49.40 -8.24
C GLY A 19 11.76 -48.86 -8.15
N ASN A 20 11.57 -47.63 -7.67
CA ASN A 20 10.26 -46.97 -7.58
C ASN A 20 9.82 -46.40 -8.95
N TYR A 21 8.51 -46.30 -9.19
CA TYR A 21 7.98 -45.69 -10.41
C TYR A 21 7.96 -44.16 -10.32
N LYS A 22 8.35 -43.49 -11.42
CA LYS A 22 8.29 -42.04 -11.54
C LYS A 22 6.84 -41.57 -11.59
N THR A 23 6.51 -40.61 -10.74
CA THR A 23 5.13 -40.10 -10.60
C THR A 23 5.11 -38.59 -10.65
N ARG A 24 4.00 -38.03 -11.14
CA ARG A 24 3.72 -36.59 -11.10
C ARG A 24 2.40 -36.35 -10.35
N LYS A 25 2.34 -35.22 -9.66
CA LYS A 25 1.11 -34.72 -9.05
C LYS A 25 0.37 -33.89 -10.09
N ILE A 26 -0.87 -34.26 -10.38
CA ILE A 26 -1.78 -33.45 -11.17
C ILE A 26 -2.77 -32.77 -10.24
N ASN A 27 -2.92 -31.47 -10.43
CA ASN A 27 -3.95 -30.70 -9.74
C ASN A 27 -5.29 -31.00 -10.41
N THR A 28 -6.28 -31.41 -9.61
CA THR A 28 -7.64 -31.69 -10.09
C THR A 28 -8.47 -30.41 -10.19
N THR A 29 -7.96 -29.33 -9.59
CA THR A 29 -8.61 -28.03 -9.47
C THR A 29 -7.55 -26.96 -9.69
N ASP A 30 -7.97 -25.79 -10.11
CA ASP A 30 -7.14 -24.60 -10.36
C ASP A 30 -6.66 -23.90 -9.07
N TRP A 31 -6.92 -24.47 -7.89
CA TRP A 31 -6.63 -23.81 -6.61
C TRP A 31 -5.16 -23.44 -6.37
N ASN A 32 -4.24 -24.12 -7.06
CA ASN A 32 -2.80 -23.87 -6.95
C ASN A 32 -2.28 -22.87 -8.00
N GLU A 33 -3.16 -22.33 -8.85
CA GLU A 33 -2.80 -21.27 -9.79
C GLU A 33 -2.63 -19.95 -9.03
N GLN A 34 -1.49 -19.28 -9.26
CA GLN A 34 -1.12 -18.08 -8.52
C GLN A 34 -2.12 -16.93 -8.70
N ASP A 35 -2.72 -16.81 -9.88
CA ASP A 35 -3.71 -15.77 -10.21
C ASP A 35 -5.00 -15.91 -9.40
N LYS A 36 -5.36 -17.14 -8.99
CA LYS A 36 -6.58 -17.39 -8.18
C LYS A 36 -6.44 -16.83 -6.78
N ALA A 37 -5.23 -16.84 -6.22
CA ALA A 37 -4.97 -16.25 -4.92
C ALA A 37 -5.32 -14.75 -4.89
N GLU A 38 -5.06 -14.02 -5.96
CA GLU A 38 -5.41 -12.60 -6.05
C GLU A 38 -6.93 -12.40 -6.14
N HIS A 39 -7.63 -13.22 -6.93
CA HIS A 39 -9.10 -13.19 -7.01
C HIS A 39 -9.75 -13.43 -5.64
N TRP A 40 -9.28 -14.43 -4.89
CA TRP A 40 -9.83 -14.72 -3.57
C TRP A 40 -9.53 -13.64 -2.55
N ARG A 41 -8.30 -13.09 -2.55
CA ARG A 41 -7.97 -11.97 -1.65
C ARG A 41 -8.81 -10.73 -1.95
N LYS A 42 -9.07 -10.44 -3.23
CA LYS A 42 -9.99 -9.38 -3.65
C LYS A 42 -11.40 -9.64 -3.15
N ALA A 43 -11.96 -10.81 -3.44
CA ALA A 43 -13.33 -11.17 -3.02
C ALA A 43 -13.50 -11.09 -1.50
N TRP A 44 -12.50 -11.57 -0.75
CA TRP A 44 -12.50 -11.47 0.71
C TRP A 44 -12.46 -10.02 1.20
N ALA A 45 -11.60 -9.17 0.61
CA ALA A 45 -11.53 -7.75 0.97
C ALA A 45 -12.84 -7.01 0.64
N ASP A 46 -13.46 -7.30 -0.51
CA ASP A 46 -14.73 -6.71 -0.93
C ASP A 46 -15.86 -7.03 0.06
N ILE A 47 -15.99 -8.32 0.45
CA ILE A 47 -16.99 -8.76 1.43
C ILE A 47 -16.71 -8.13 2.80
N THR A 48 -15.45 -8.10 3.24
CA THR A 48 -15.08 -7.53 4.54
C THR A 48 -15.43 -6.04 4.60
N ASN A 49 -15.10 -5.29 3.54
CA ASN A 49 -15.39 -3.85 3.47
C ASN A 49 -16.90 -3.56 3.46
N LYS A 50 -17.70 -4.40 2.79
CA LYS A 50 -19.17 -4.29 2.82
C LYS A 50 -19.69 -4.35 4.25
N TYR A 51 -19.25 -5.33 5.03
CA TYR A 51 -19.68 -5.45 6.43
C TYR A 51 -19.12 -4.35 7.33
N LEU A 52 -17.90 -3.87 7.08
CA LEU A 52 -17.35 -2.72 7.83
C LEU A 52 -18.19 -1.46 7.61
N GLU A 53 -18.61 -1.20 6.37
CA GLU A 53 -19.48 -0.07 6.02
C GLU A 53 -20.88 -0.20 6.64
N GLU A 54 -21.49 -1.39 6.60
CA GLU A 54 -22.77 -1.68 7.26
C GLU A 54 -22.73 -1.41 8.77
N ASN A 55 -21.58 -1.60 9.41
CA ASN A 55 -21.36 -1.34 10.83
C ASN A 55 -20.82 0.06 11.13
N SER A 56 -20.81 0.97 10.15
CA SER A 56 -20.29 2.34 10.29
C SER A 56 -18.83 2.43 10.74
N ILE A 57 -18.02 1.42 10.40
CA ILE A 57 -16.59 1.40 10.66
C ILE A 57 -15.87 2.06 9.48
N GLN A 58 -15.07 3.10 9.75
CA GLN A 58 -14.39 3.88 8.70
C GLN A 58 -13.17 3.17 8.09
N GLU A 59 -12.67 2.13 8.75
CA GLU A 59 -11.51 1.38 8.29
C GLU A 59 -11.83 0.54 7.05
N LYS A 60 -10.85 0.41 6.16
CA LYS A 60 -10.96 -0.39 4.94
C LYS A 60 -9.79 -1.34 4.83
N VAL A 61 -10.08 -2.55 4.39
CA VAL A 61 -9.11 -3.60 4.12
C VAL A 61 -8.80 -3.61 2.63
N ASP A 62 -7.51 -3.62 2.28
CA ASP A 62 -7.03 -3.71 0.90
C ASP A 62 -6.08 -4.90 0.78
N TYR A 63 -6.27 -5.70 -0.27
CA TYR A 63 -5.50 -6.91 -0.52
C TYR A 63 -4.15 -6.65 -1.19
N ARG A 64 -3.93 -5.44 -1.69
CA ARG A 64 -2.71 -5.04 -2.38
C ARG A 64 -1.64 -4.65 -1.38
N SER A 65 -0.38 -4.77 -1.76
CA SER A 65 0.73 -4.26 -0.93
C SER A 65 0.68 -2.73 -0.81
N PHE A 66 1.31 -2.18 0.24
CA PHE A 66 1.43 -0.71 0.40
C PHE A 66 2.04 -0.04 -0.82
N GLN A 67 3.02 -0.68 -1.47
CA GLN A 67 3.60 -0.19 -2.72
C GLN A 67 2.55 -0.07 -3.84
N ARG A 68 1.72 -1.09 -4.05
CA ARG A 68 0.64 -1.06 -5.06
C ARG A 68 -0.47 -0.05 -4.73
N GLN A 69 -0.63 0.32 -3.47
CA GLN A 69 -1.55 1.36 -3.02
C GLN A 69 -0.93 2.77 -3.11
N GLY A 70 0.39 2.88 -3.36
CA GLY A 70 1.11 4.15 -3.30
C GLY A 70 1.26 4.71 -1.88
N ILE A 71 1.20 3.85 -0.86
CA ILE A 71 1.36 4.23 0.55
C ILE A 71 2.84 4.16 0.93
N GLU A 72 3.40 5.30 1.30
CA GLU A 72 4.77 5.43 1.82
C GLU A 72 4.85 4.98 3.29
N GLN A 73 4.70 3.67 3.50
CA GLN A 73 4.79 3.06 4.83
C GLN A 73 5.60 1.76 4.77
N ILE A 74 6.49 1.60 5.75
CA ILE A 74 7.29 0.38 5.92
C ILE A 74 6.40 -0.69 6.58
N PRO A 75 6.19 -1.86 5.95
CA PRO A 75 5.39 -2.94 6.53
C PRO A 75 6.10 -3.58 7.74
N THR A 76 5.32 -4.02 8.73
CA THR A 76 5.86 -4.78 9.87
C THR A 76 6.12 -6.23 9.52
N ILE A 77 7.04 -6.87 10.23
CA ILE A 77 7.33 -8.29 10.08
C ILE A 77 6.39 -9.14 10.95
N HIS A 78 6.12 -10.37 10.50
CA HIS A 78 5.35 -11.33 11.29
C HIS A 78 6.10 -11.69 12.59
N LEU A 79 5.45 -11.44 13.72
CA LEU A 79 6.07 -11.62 15.04
C LEU A 79 6.05 -13.10 15.47
N GLY A 80 4.90 -13.76 15.30
CA GLY A 80 4.62 -15.10 15.83
C GLY A 80 4.05 -15.07 17.24
N ILE A 81 3.41 -16.18 17.65
CA ILE A 81 2.67 -16.29 18.91
C ILE A 81 3.59 -16.15 20.12
N SER A 82 4.72 -16.85 20.13
CA SER A 82 5.69 -16.82 21.23
C SER A 82 6.25 -15.41 21.48
N ALA A 83 6.69 -14.73 20.42
CA ALA A 83 7.21 -13.37 20.53
C ALA A 83 6.14 -12.35 20.96
N THR A 84 4.89 -12.55 20.54
CA THR A 84 3.76 -11.73 21.02
C THR A 84 3.52 -11.92 22.52
N GLN A 85 3.59 -13.15 23.02
CA GLN A 85 3.43 -13.44 24.44
C GLN A 85 4.59 -12.86 25.27
N MET A 86 5.82 -12.94 24.76
CA MET A 86 6.97 -12.32 25.42
C MET A 86 6.83 -10.79 25.49
N ASP A 87 6.45 -10.14 24.40
CA ASP A 87 6.20 -8.68 24.39
C ASP A 87 5.09 -8.29 25.39
N LYS A 88 4.03 -9.09 25.54
CA LYS A 88 2.98 -8.87 26.57
C LYS A 88 3.51 -8.95 28.00
N LYS A 89 4.52 -9.78 28.24
CA LYS A 89 5.21 -9.89 29.54
C LYS A 89 6.30 -8.83 29.72
N GLY A 90 6.44 -7.89 28.78
CA GLY A 90 7.49 -6.86 28.80
C GLY A 90 8.87 -7.36 28.38
N ILE A 91 8.99 -8.59 27.88
CA ILE A 91 10.26 -9.17 27.43
C ILE A 91 10.49 -8.78 25.98
N ALA A 92 11.56 -8.03 25.72
CA ALA A 92 11.90 -7.60 24.37
C ALA A 92 12.41 -8.78 23.53
N THR A 93 11.82 -8.95 22.35
CA THR A 93 12.32 -9.88 21.32
C THR A 93 12.91 -9.12 20.14
N ASP A 94 13.81 -9.72 19.39
CA ASP A 94 14.41 -9.10 18.20
C ASP A 94 13.34 -8.69 17.18
N ARG A 95 12.37 -9.58 16.91
CA ARG A 95 11.25 -9.30 16.02
C ARG A 95 10.34 -8.18 16.55
N GLY A 96 10.10 -8.15 17.85
CA GLY A 96 9.36 -7.08 18.52
C GLY A 96 10.07 -5.73 18.40
N ASN A 97 11.40 -5.72 18.60
CA ASN A 97 12.26 -4.55 18.45
C ASN A 97 12.24 -4.00 17.02
N ILE A 98 12.34 -4.88 16.02
CA ILE A 98 12.24 -4.51 14.61
C ILE A 98 10.88 -3.84 14.34
N ASN A 99 9.77 -4.43 14.79
CA ASN A 99 8.45 -3.84 14.62
C ASN A 99 8.25 -2.52 15.37
N ARG A 100 8.89 -2.34 16.53
CA ARG A 100 8.90 -1.06 17.26
C ARG A 100 9.65 0.01 16.45
N LYS A 101 10.81 -0.33 15.90
CA LYS A 101 11.60 0.57 15.03
C LYS A 101 10.83 0.97 13.78
N ILE A 102 10.20 0.00 13.09
CA ILE A 102 9.37 0.25 11.90
C ILE A 102 8.21 1.21 12.24
N ARG A 103 7.50 0.97 13.35
CA ARG A 103 6.41 1.87 13.81
C ARG A 103 6.92 3.29 14.09
N HIS A 104 8.08 3.41 14.72
CA HIS A 104 8.69 4.71 14.99
C HIS A 104 9.08 5.44 13.69
N GLN A 105 9.72 4.75 12.74
CA GLN A 105 10.07 5.31 11.43
C GLN A 105 8.84 5.75 10.66
N ASN A 106 7.78 4.95 10.63
CA ASN A 106 6.51 5.31 9.99
C ASN A 106 5.87 6.56 10.62
N LYS A 107 5.98 6.75 11.94
CA LYS A 107 5.49 7.95 12.62
C LYS A 107 6.26 9.20 12.14
N ILE A 108 7.58 9.09 12.02
CA ILE A 108 8.44 10.16 11.50
C ILE A 108 8.09 10.47 10.04
N LEU A 109 7.97 9.46 9.19
CA LEU A 109 7.60 9.64 7.77
C LEU A 109 6.27 10.40 7.63
N LYS A 110 5.26 10.01 8.41
CA LYS A 110 3.94 10.68 8.42
C LYS A 110 4.03 12.13 8.89
N GLU A 111 4.88 12.44 9.87
CA GLU A 111 5.11 13.80 10.35
C GLU A 111 5.80 14.66 9.29
N ILE A 112 6.85 14.14 8.64
CA ILE A 112 7.57 14.82 7.55
C ILE A 112 6.61 15.14 6.41
N ALA A 113 5.83 14.17 5.95
CA ALA A 113 4.85 14.35 4.87
C ALA A 113 3.81 15.43 5.21
N ARG A 114 3.35 15.49 6.47
CA ARG A 114 2.44 16.55 6.93
C ARG A 114 3.09 17.94 6.90
N ARG A 115 4.34 18.06 7.36
CA ARG A 115 5.08 19.33 7.36
C ARG A 115 5.34 19.83 5.94
N ILE A 116 5.77 18.95 5.04
CA ILE A 116 5.93 19.28 3.61
C ILE A 116 4.60 19.78 3.03
N LYS A 117 3.49 19.08 3.28
CA LYS A 117 2.16 19.50 2.81
C LYS A 117 1.74 20.87 3.38
N ALA A 118 2.04 21.14 4.65
CA ALA A 118 1.76 22.44 5.27
C ALA A 118 2.58 23.56 4.62
N LEU A 119 3.89 23.36 4.43
CA LEU A 119 4.77 24.31 3.77
C LEU A 119 4.36 24.56 2.32
N MET A 120 4.02 23.51 1.57
CA MET A 120 3.51 23.65 0.19
C MET A 120 2.23 24.49 0.13
N ARG A 121 1.30 24.32 1.09
CA ARG A 121 0.10 25.16 1.17
C ARG A 121 0.44 26.61 1.50
N TRP A 122 1.38 26.83 2.43
CA TRP A 122 1.83 28.16 2.80
C TRP A 122 2.51 28.90 1.63
N ILE A 123 3.44 28.25 0.93
CA ILE A 123 4.09 28.80 -0.28
C ILE A 123 3.04 29.16 -1.35
N ARG A 124 2.05 28.30 -1.55
CA ARG A 124 0.95 28.56 -2.49
C ARG A 124 0.11 29.77 -2.08
N SER A 125 -0.15 29.97 -0.79
CA SER A 125 -0.84 31.16 -0.27
C SER A 125 -0.06 32.42 -0.60
N LEU A 126 1.23 32.47 -0.24
CA LEU A 126 2.09 33.62 -0.49
C LEU A 126 2.19 33.99 -1.97
N THR A 127 2.25 32.98 -2.85
CA THR A 127 2.28 33.22 -4.32
C THR A 127 0.97 33.82 -4.82
N LYS A 128 -0.17 33.41 -4.24
CA LYS A 128 -1.49 33.97 -4.56
C LYS A 128 -1.62 35.41 -4.09
N ASP A 129 -1.16 35.69 -2.87
CA ASP A 129 -1.21 37.03 -2.28
C ASP A 129 -0.38 38.02 -3.12
N LYS A 130 0.82 37.62 -3.56
CA LYS A 130 1.69 38.42 -4.45
C LYS A 130 1.07 38.70 -5.83
N ASN A 131 0.36 37.74 -6.41
CA ASN A 131 -0.33 37.93 -7.69
C ASN A 131 -1.55 38.86 -7.55
N ASN A 132 -2.21 38.88 -6.39
CA ASN A 132 -3.30 39.81 -6.11
C ASN A 132 -2.80 41.24 -5.86
N ASP A 133 -1.68 41.42 -5.13
CA ASP A 133 -1.08 42.74 -4.93
C ASP A 133 -0.61 43.35 -6.26
N THR A 134 0.09 42.57 -7.10
CA THR A 134 0.51 43.03 -8.44
C THR A 134 -0.65 43.31 -9.40
N SER A 135 -1.85 42.79 -9.13
CA SER A 135 -3.07 43.10 -9.90
C SER A 135 -3.75 44.39 -9.42
N LYS A 136 -3.70 44.67 -8.11
CA LYS A 136 -4.16 45.95 -7.53
C LYS A 136 -3.25 47.11 -7.92
N ASP A 137 -1.94 46.93 -7.85
CA ASP A 137 -0.98 47.97 -8.24
C ASP A 137 -1.16 48.40 -9.72
N LYS A 138 -1.46 47.45 -10.63
CA LYS A 138 -1.76 47.75 -12.04
C LYS A 138 -3.12 48.42 -12.25
N GLN A 139 -4.12 48.10 -11.44
CA GLN A 139 -5.43 48.75 -11.47
C GLN A 139 -5.34 50.19 -10.94
N ASP A 140 -4.57 50.41 -9.88
CA ASP A 140 -4.34 51.73 -9.31
C ASP A 140 -3.49 52.60 -10.26
N ASP A 141 -2.46 52.04 -10.92
CA ASP A 141 -1.66 52.75 -11.94
C ASP A 141 -2.46 53.11 -13.21
N MET A 142 -3.35 52.23 -13.71
CA MET A 142 -4.28 52.57 -14.81
C MET A 142 -5.34 53.59 -14.37
N ALA A 143 -5.80 53.46 -13.13
CA ALA A 143 -6.45 54.48 -12.31
C ALA A 143 -5.82 55.85 -12.55
N ILE A 144 -4.51 55.89 -12.33
CA ILE A 144 -3.72 57.11 -12.24
C ILE A 144 -3.57 57.85 -13.60
N GLN A 145 -3.59 57.12 -14.72
CA GLN A 145 -3.40 57.68 -16.06
C GLN A 145 -4.68 58.27 -16.69
N HIS A 146 -5.87 57.79 -16.30
CA HIS A 146 -7.14 58.22 -16.92
C HIS A 146 -7.67 59.60 -16.49
N HIS A 147 -7.12 60.17 -15.43
CA HIS A 147 -7.56 61.44 -14.83
C HIS A 147 -6.49 62.55 -14.94
N THR A 148 -5.26 62.22 -15.37
CA THR A 148 -4.24 63.20 -15.78
C THR A 148 -4.33 63.61 -17.26
N THR A 149 -5.05 62.86 -18.09
CA THR A 149 -5.26 63.13 -19.53
C THR A 149 -6.43 64.07 -19.84
N LYS A 150 -7.20 64.50 -18.83
CA LYS A 150 -8.36 65.40 -18.99
C LYS A 150 -8.09 66.89 -18.72
N THR A 151 -6.84 67.28 -18.42
CA THR A 151 -6.50 68.66 -17.97
C THR A 151 -5.59 69.41 -18.96
N LYS A 152 -5.63 69.08 -20.25
CA LYS A 152 -5.01 69.88 -21.31
C LYS A 152 -6.05 70.27 -22.35
#